data_AF-A0A087UZA7-F1
#
_entry.id   AF-A0A087UZA7-F1
#
_cell.length_a   1.000
_cell.length_b   1.000
_cell.length_c   1.000
_cell.angle_alpha   90.00
_cell.angle_beta   90.00
_cell.angle_gamma   90.00
#
_symmetry.space_group_name_H-M   'P 1'
#
loop_
_entity.id
_entity.type
_entity.pdbx_description
1 polymer ?
#
loop_
_entity_poly.entity_id
_entity_poly.type
_entity_poly.pdbx_seq_one_letter_code
_entity_poly.pdbx_strand_id
1 'polypeptide(L)'
;MIYVDETEEKDVSDLDLAFEPKDVQVKIGKDVKEEYTLHEELGRGKFGTVYKCTEKNTGRKLAAKFIVTHRPEDRKDVEREVEIMRMLQMPRLLQLYDAFDNGHNEMCLILELIEGGELFERVISDDFCLTEKACSIFVRQICEGVEYMHSKNILHLDMKPENILCVTRTGNQIKIIDFGLARKYEPEKKLQVLFGTPEFVAPEVVNFDKVSYTTDMWSVGVICYVLLSGLSPFMGDSDLETMGNVTKAEYDFDDESFDNISDVAKDFISKLLIKDLTKRMTANESLKHPWLRKGEPKKDTKLDKTKLKRFVIRRRWQKAVNALLALKAMGATI
;
A
#
# COMPACT_ATOMS: atom_id res chain seq x y z
N MET A 1 1.93 -26.06 4.17
CA MET A 1 2.87 -25.13 3.52
C MET A 1 2.13 -24.46 2.37
N ILE A 2 1.95 -23.15 2.45
CA ILE A 2 1.43 -22.28 1.39
C ILE A 2 2.62 -21.88 0.52
N TYR A 3 2.55 -22.26 -0.75
CA TYR A 3 3.46 -21.79 -1.79
C TYR A 3 2.75 -20.69 -2.59
N VAL A 4 3.50 -19.70 -3.04
CA VAL A 4 3.02 -18.81 -4.10
C VAL A 4 2.82 -19.68 -5.33
N ASP A 5 1.66 -19.62 -5.97
CA ASP A 5 1.52 -20.21 -7.29
C ASP A 5 2.40 -19.39 -8.25
N GLU A 6 3.50 -20.01 -8.66
CA GLU A 6 4.50 -19.39 -9.53
C GLU A 6 4.27 -19.71 -11.01
N THR A 7 3.22 -20.49 -11.30
CA THR A 7 2.79 -20.89 -12.65
C THR A 7 1.64 -20.00 -13.15
N GLU A 8 0.85 -19.43 -12.25
CA GLU A 8 -0.19 -18.43 -12.55
C GLU A 8 0.34 -16.99 -12.49
N GLU A 9 1.38 -16.65 -13.24
CA GLU A 9 1.65 -15.24 -13.57
C GLU A 9 0.66 -14.75 -14.64
N LYS A 10 -0.64 -14.69 -14.29
CA LYS A 10 -1.68 -14.13 -15.17
C LYS A 10 -1.33 -12.68 -15.49
N ASP A 11 -1.41 -12.30 -16.77
CA ASP A 11 -1.31 -10.89 -17.12
C ASP A 11 -2.46 -10.13 -16.47
N VAL A 12 -2.20 -8.87 -16.08
CA VAL A 12 -3.22 -8.03 -15.45
C VAL A 12 -4.46 -7.90 -16.34
N SER A 13 -4.29 -7.99 -17.67
CA SER A 13 -5.37 -8.01 -18.66
C SER A 13 -6.32 -9.19 -18.51
N ASP A 14 -5.87 -10.28 -17.91
CA ASP A 14 -6.62 -11.54 -17.78
C ASP A 14 -7.30 -11.66 -16.41
N LEU A 15 -7.15 -10.64 -15.55
CA LEU A 15 -7.77 -10.60 -14.24
C LEU A 15 -9.05 -9.77 -14.29
N ASP A 16 -10.14 -10.39 -13.88
CA ASP A 16 -11.41 -9.70 -13.72
C ASP A 16 -11.35 -8.70 -12.56
N LEU A 17 -12.04 -7.58 -12.72
CA LEU A 17 -12.34 -6.69 -11.61
C LEU A 17 -13.30 -7.39 -10.63
N ALA A 18 -13.27 -6.97 -9.37
CA ALA A 18 -14.14 -7.54 -8.33
C ALA A 18 -15.64 -7.33 -8.63
N PHE A 19 -15.96 -6.32 -9.42
CA PHE A 19 -17.28 -5.99 -9.93
C PHE A 19 -17.14 -5.11 -11.18
N GLU A 20 -18.23 -5.01 -11.95
CA GLU A 20 -18.30 -4.12 -13.09
C GLU A 20 -17.99 -2.66 -12.68
N PRO A 21 -17.19 -1.93 -13.47
CA PRO A 21 -16.98 -0.49 -13.33
C PRO A 21 -18.27 0.28 -13.06
N LYS A 22 -18.31 1.00 -11.94
CA LYS A 22 -19.40 1.92 -11.59
C LYS A 22 -18.94 3.37 -11.69
N ASP A 23 -19.79 4.24 -12.25
CA ASP A 23 -19.62 5.68 -12.09
C ASP A 23 -20.19 6.10 -10.72
N VAL A 24 -19.34 6.01 -9.70
CA VAL A 24 -19.76 6.28 -8.31
C VAL A 24 -19.99 7.78 -8.11
N GLN A 25 -21.17 8.16 -7.64
CA GLN A 25 -21.52 9.52 -7.27
C GLN A 25 -21.81 9.56 -5.77
N VAL A 26 -21.32 10.57 -5.06
CA VAL A 26 -21.53 10.68 -3.61
C VAL A 26 -23.01 10.95 -3.32
N LYS A 27 -23.64 10.03 -2.59
CA LYS A 27 -25.05 10.11 -2.20
C LYS A 27 -25.19 10.97 -0.93
N ILE A 28 -25.59 12.22 -1.12
CA ILE A 28 -25.73 13.19 -0.03
C ILE A 28 -27.07 13.01 0.69
N GLY A 29 -27.03 12.96 2.03
CA GLY A 29 -28.20 12.92 2.91
C GLY A 29 -28.95 11.58 2.92
N LYS A 30 -28.36 10.53 2.32
CA LYS A 30 -28.92 9.18 2.34
C LYS A 30 -28.28 8.33 3.41
N ASP A 31 -29.09 7.57 4.15
CA ASP A 31 -28.55 6.59 5.10
C ASP A 31 -28.06 5.36 4.34
N VAL A 32 -26.79 5.02 4.52
CA VAL A 32 -26.17 3.80 3.98
C VAL A 32 -26.96 2.54 4.36
N LYS A 33 -27.63 2.53 5.51
CA LYS A 33 -28.44 1.41 6.00
C LYS A 33 -29.72 1.21 5.21
N GLU A 34 -30.13 2.15 4.36
CA GLU A 34 -31.25 1.94 3.42
C GLU A 34 -30.87 0.88 2.38
N GLU A 35 -29.64 0.93 1.86
CA GLU A 35 -29.16 0.10 0.75
C GLU A 35 -28.28 -1.08 1.20
N TYR A 36 -27.63 -0.98 2.36
CA TYR A 36 -26.67 -1.98 2.86
C TYR A 36 -27.01 -2.45 4.27
N THR A 37 -26.76 -3.73 4.55
CA THR A 37 -26.80 -4.29 5.91
C THR A 37 -25.37 -4.36 6.45
N LEU A 38 -25.09 -3.67 7.56
CA LEU A 38 -23.78 -3.71 8.24
C LEU A 38 -23.67 -4.95 9.14
N HIS A 39 -22.47 -5.52 9.23
CA HIS A 39 -22.15 -6.70 10.04
C HIS A 39 -20.97 -6.40 10.99
N GLU A 40 -20.06 -7.37 11.18
CA GLU A 40 -18.90 -7.25 12.06
C GLU A 40 -17.94 -6.11 11.66
N GLU A 41 -17.31 -5.48 12.66
CA GLU A 41 -16.19 -4.56 12.46
C GLU A 41 -14.97 -5.36 12.00
N LEU A 42 -14.39 -4.96 10.86
CA LEU A 42 -13.20 -5.57 10.29
C LEU A 42 -11.92 -4.89 10.81
N GLY A 43 -12.00 -3.60 11.13
CA GLY A 43 -10.88 -2.85 11.69
C GLY A 43 -11.20 -1.39 11.94
N ARG A 44 -10.36 -0.75 12.76
CA ARG A 44 -10.46 0.66 13.12
C ARG A 44 -9.08 1.29 13.12
N GLY A 45 -8.97 2.47 12.52
CA GLY A 45 -7.70 3.18 12.41
C GLY A 45 -7.89 4.69 12.35
N LYS A 46 -6.79 5.40 12.05
CA LYS A 46 -6.78 6.86 11.88
C LYS A 46 -7.80 7.35 10.85
N PHE A 47 -8.04 6.54 9.81
CA PHE A 47 -8.90 6.88 8.69
C PHE A 47 -10.35 6.38 8.85
N GLY A 48 -10.75 6.03 10.07
CA GLY A 48 -12.11 5.62 10.39
C GLY A 48 -12.28 4.14 10.73
N THR A 49 -13.54 3.70 10.70
CA THR A 49 -13.94 2.33 11.08
C THR A 49 -14.48 1.58 9.86
N VAL A 50 -14.02 0.35 9.67
CA VAL A 50 -14.41 -0.50 8.54
C VAL A 50 -15.29 -1.64 9.04
N TYR A 51 -16.46 -1.77 8.45
CA TYR A 51 -17.40 -2.87 8.70
C TYR A 51 -17.52 -3.75 7.47
N LYS A 52 -17.79 -5.03 7.66
CA LYS A 52 -18.32 -5.86 6.59
C LYS A 52 -19.77 -5.45 6.33
N CYS A 53 -20.19 -5.41 5.08
CA CYS A 53 -21.57 -5.11 4.73
C CYS A 53 -22.09 -6.01 3.60
N THR A 54 -23.40 -5.99 3.39
CA THR A 54 -24.06 -6.70 2.29
C THR A 54 -25.05 -5.77 1.61
N GLU A 55 -24.94 -5.61 0.29
CA GLU A 55 -25.91 -4.87 -0.51
C GLU A 55 -27.24 -5.63 -0.52
N LYS A 56 -28.33 -4.97 -0.11
CA LYS A 56 -29.63 -5.64 0.08
C LYS A 56 -30.23 -6.18 -1.22
N ASN A 57 -30.04 -5.46 -2.32
CA ASN A 57 -30.66 -5.80 -3.60
C ASN A 57 -30.01 -7.01 -4.28
N THR A 58 -28.70 -7.18 -4.12
CA THR A 58 -27.92 -8.21 -4.84
C THR A 58 -27.38 -9.31 -3.93
N GLY A 59 -27.34 -9.08 -2.61
CA GLY A 59 -26.68 -9.96 -1.65
C GLY A 59 -25.14 -9.89 -1.69
N ARG A 60 -24.55 -8.95 -2.45
CA ARG A 60 -23.09 -8.83 -2.60
C ARG A 60 -22.43 -8.40 -1.28
N LYS A 61 -21.37 -9.11 -0.89
CA LYS A 61 -20.55 -8.79 0.29
C LYS A 61 -19.49 -7.75 -0.07
N LEU A 62 -19.38 -6.72 0.77
CA LEU A 62 -18.55 -5.54 0.58
C LEU A 62 -17.97 -5.08 1.92
N ALA A 63 -17.14 -4.03 1.92
CA ALA A 63 -16.67 -3.35 3.11
C ALA A 63 -17.20 -1.91 3.14
N ALA A 64 -17.63 -1.43 4.29
CA ALA A 64 -18.09 -0.06 4.51
C ALA A 64 -17.09 0.67 5.43
N LYS A 65 -16.34 1.62 4.89
CA LYS A 65 -15.38 2.47 5.61
C LYS A 65 -16.06 3.78 5.99
N PHE A 66 -16.33 3.97 7.28
CA PHE A 66 -16.90 5.19 7.84
C PHE A 66 -15.79 6.12 8.30
N ILE A 67 -15.76 7.33 7.75
CA ILE A 67 -14.73 8.33 7.95
C ILE A 67 -15.36 9.55 8.59
N VAL A 68 -14.87 9.92 9.77
CA VAL A 68 -15.36 11.09 10.49
C VAL A 68 -14.77 12.36 9.85
N THR A 69 -15.64 13.28 9.44
CA THR A 69 -15.28 14.55 8.79
C THR A 69 -15.69 15.71 9.70
N HIS A 70 -14.87 15.99 10.72
CA HIS A 70 -15.16 17.06 11.68
C HIS A 70 -15.10 18.45 11.05
N ARG A 71 -14.20 18.63 10.10
CA ARG A 71 -13.97 19.90 9.41
C ARG A 71 -14.34 19.78 7.92
N PRO A 72 -14.71 20.90 7.27
CA PRO A 72 -14.94 20.93 5.83
C PRO A 72 -13.73 20.42 5.01
N GLU A 73 -12.51 20.64 5.49
CA GLU A 73 -11.29 20.15 4.84
C GLU A 73 -11.21 18.63 4.84
N ASP A 74 -11.59 17.97 5.95
CA ASP A 74 -11.58 16.50 6.07
C ASP A 74 -12.55 15.89 5.05
N ARG A 75 -13.72 16.51 4.85
CA ARG A 75 -14.70 16.12 3.83
C ARG A 75 -14.12 16.25 2.42
N LYS A 76 -13.49 17.39 2.10
CA LYS A 76 -12.86 17.60 0.79
C LYS A 76 -11.74 16.60 0.51
N ASP A 77 -11.02 16.16 1.54
CA ASP A 77 -9.99 15.14 1.38
C ASP A 77 -10.60 13.77 1.02
N VAL A 78 -11.72 13.38 1.66
CA VAL A 78 -12.46 12.14 1.31
C VAL A 78 -13.11 12.24 -0.06
N GLU A 79 -13.69 13.39 -0.43
CA GLU A 79 -14.22 13.64 -1.78
C GLU A 79 -13.14 13.47 -2.85
N ARG A 80 -11.93 13.97 -2.60
CA ARG A 80 -10.77 13.77 -3.48
C ARG A 80 -10.36 12.29 -3.58
N GLU A 81 -10.36 11.56 -2.47
CA GLU A 81 -10.10 10.12 -2.46
C GLU A 81 -11.11 9.39 -3.35
N VAL A 82 -12.41 9.72 -3.23
CA VAL A 82 -13.48 9.18 -4.09
C VAL A 82 -13.23 9.49 -5.57
N GLU A 83 -12.92 10.74 -5.91
CA GLU A 83 -12.62 11.14 -7.30
C GLU A 83 -11.44 10.35 -7.89
N ILE A 84 -10.39 10.13 -7.11
CA ILE A 84 -9.22 9.35 -7.53
C ILE A 84 -9.60 7.90 -7.73
N MET A 85 -10.29 7.28 -6.77
CA MET A 85 -10.69 5.87 -6.87
C MET A 85 -11.61 5.61 -8.06
N ARG A 86 -12.49 6.56 -8.42
CA ARG A 86 -13.31 6.48 -9.65
C ARG A 86 -12.49 6.40 -10.92
N MET A 87 -11.32 7.04 -10.96
CA MET A 87 -10.41 7.00 -12.11
C MET A 87 -9.56 5.73 -12.15
N LEU A 88 -9.53 4.94 -11.07
CA LEU A 88 -8.60 3.84 -10.85
C LEU A 88 -9.28 2.46 -10.86
N GLN A 89 -9.55 1.95 -12.06
CA GLN A 89 -10.19 0.65 -12.26
C GLN A 89 -9.17 -0.39 -12.68
N MET A 90 -8.62 -1.12 -11.71
CA MET A 90 -7.53 -2.06 -11.95
C MET A 90 -7.52 -3.20 -10.90
N PRO A 91 -7.29 -4.47 -11.30
CA PRO A 91 -7.26 -5.60 -10.37
C PRO A 91 -6.25 -5.48 -9.21
N ARG A 92 -5.14 -4.73 -9.37
CA ARG A 92 -4.14 -4.50 -8.30
C ARG A 92 -4.47 -3.33 -7.37
N LEU A 93 -5.60 -2.66 -7.57
CA LEU A 93 -6.03 -1.53 -6.76
C LEU A 93 -7.38 -1.87 -6.10
N LEU A 94 -7.59 -1.40 -4.87
CA LEU A 94 -8.88 -1.50 -4.20
C LEU A 94 -9.94 -0.74 -4.98
N GLN A 95 -11.08 -1.39 -5.22
CA GLN A 95 -12.16 -0.82 -6.02
C GLN A 95 -13.23 -0.16 -5.14
N LEU A 96 -13.69 1.03 -5.55
CA LEU A 96 -14.81 1.75 -4.96
C LEU A 96 -16.12 1.27 -5.60
N TYR A 97 -17.08 0.86 -4.78
CA TYR A 97 -18.39 0.36 -5.21
C TYR A 97 -19.49 1.42 -5.11
N ASP A 98 -19.45 2.25 -4.06
CA ASP A 98 -20.45 3.29 -3.76
C ASP A 98 -19.89 4.30 -2.75
N ALA A 99 -20.54 5.46 -2.61
CA ALA A 99 -20.12 6.48 -1.63
C ALA A 99 -21.33 7.26 -1.08
N PHE A 100 -21.31 7.51 0.23
CA PHE A 100 -22.35 8.21 0.96
C PHE A 100 -21.77 9.35 1.78
N ASP A 101 -22.56 10.40 1.95
CA ASP A 101 -22.25 11.54 2.79
C ASP A 101 -23.49 11.88 3.61
N ASN A 102 -23.39 11.81 4.93
CA ASN A 102 -24.53 12.06 5.80
C ASN A 102 -24.91 13.56 5.89
N GLY A 103 -24.20 14.45 5.19
CA GLY A 103 -24.43 15.90 5.19
C GLY A 103 -23.96 16.60 6.47
N HIS A 104 -23.37 15.87 7.41
CA HIS A 104 -22.94 16.35 8.71
C HIS A 104 -21.45 16.08 8.90
N ASN A 105 -21.11 15.04 9.66
CA ASN A 105 -19.76 14.79 10.17
C ASN A 105 -19.21 13.41 9.78
N GLU A 106 -19.80 12.71 8.83
CA GLU A 106 -19.34 11.39 8.42
C GLU A 106 -19.60 11.11 6.94
N MET A 107 -18.60 10.52 6.28
CA MET A 107 -18.73 9.94 4.95
C MET A 107 -18.53 8.43 5.04
N CYS A 108 -19.21 7.67 4.18
CA CYS A 108 -19.08 6.22 4.11
C CYS A 108 -18.68 5.80 2.68
N LEU A 109 -17.56 5.09 2.56
CA LEU A 109 -17.12 4.50 1.30
C LEU A 109 -17.48 3.02 1.30
N ILE A 110 -18.21 2.56 0.27
CA ILE A 110 -18.45 1.14 0.04
C ILE A 110 -17.39 0.63 -0.91
N LEU A 111 -16.63 -0.35 -0.44
CA LEU A 111 -15.40 -0.83 -1.04
C LEU A 111 -15.50 -2.33 -1.31
N GLU A 112 -14.66 -2.80 -2.21
CA GLU A 112 -14.37 -4.23 -2.35
C GLU A 112 -13.97 -4.84 -0.99
N LEU A 113 -14.52 -6.02 -0.68
CA LEU A 113 -14.13 -6.78 0.51
C LEU A 113 -12.90 -7.63 0.22
N ILE A 114 -11.81 -7.40 0.97
CA ILE A 114 -10.56 -8.17 0.88
C ILE A 114 -10.36 -8.96 2.17
N GLU A 115 -10.15 -10.28 2.06
CA GLU A 115 -10.11 -11.19 3.22
C GLU A 115 -8.73 -11.86 3.43
N GLY A 116 -7.75 -11.60 2.56
CA GLY A 116 -6.42 -12.21 2.63
C GLY A 116 -5.43 -11.57 3.60
N GLY A 117 -5.73 -10.38 4.14
CA GLY A 117 -4.90 -9.68 5.14
C GLY A 117 -3.66 -8.98 4.56
N GLU A 118 -2.86 -8.35 5.42
CA GLU A 118 -1.65 -7.62 5.03
C GLU A 118 -0.59 -8.58 4.43
N LEU A 119 0.03 -8.18 3.31
CA LEU A 119 1.05 -9.00 2.64
C LEU A 119 2.19 -9.39 3.60
N PHE A 120 2.65 -8.45 4.41
CA PHE A 120 3.78 -8.67 5.31
C PHE A 120 3.45 -9.65 6.45
N GLU A 121 2.24 -9.58 7.02
CA GLU A 121 1.76 -10.56 8.00
C GLU A 121 1.65 -11.96 7.40
N ARG A 122 1.27 -12.03 6.11
CA ARG A 122 1.15 -13.30 5.41
C ARG A 122 2.51 -13.96 5.17
N VAL A 123 3.47 -13.23 4.62
CA VAL A 123 4.77 -13.83 4.24
C VAL A 123 5.57 -14.32 5.44
N ILE A 124 5.36 -13.75 6.63
CA ILE A 124 6.02 -14.19 7.86
C ILE A 124 5.41 -15.44 8.48
N SER A 125 4.17 -15.81 8.12
CA SER A 125 3.46 -16.96 8.67
C SER A 125 4.27 -18.25 8.50
N ASP A 126 4.27 -19.14 9.50
CA ASP A 126 5.11 -20.35 9.50
C ASP A 126 4.80 -21.30 8.35
N ASP A 127 3.55 -21.31 7.90
CA ASP A 127 3.11 -22.09 6.76
C ASP A 127 3.51 -21.49 5.41
N PHE A 128 3.92 -20.22 5.32
CA PHE A 128 4.30 -19.57 4.06
C PHE A 128 5.78 -19.82 3.70
N CYS A 129 6.05 -20.33 2.50
CA CYS A 129 7.40 -20.46 1.98
C CYS A 129 7.81 -19.18 1.23
N LEU A 130 8.57 -18.30 1.87
CA LEU A 130 9.09 -17.09 1.25
C LEU A 130 10.39 -17.38 0.50
N THR A 131 10.42 -17.05 -0.78
CA THR A 131 11.57 -17.17 -1.68
C THR A 131 11.79 -15.84 -2.40
N GLU A 132 12.99 -15.62 -2.97
CA GLU A 132 13.24 -14.42 -3.78
C GLU A 132 12.28 -14.35 -4.98
N LYS A 133 11.97 -15.49 -5.59
CA LYS A 133 10.96 -15.60 -6.65
C LYS A 133 9.58 -15.15 -6.19
N ALA A 134 9.10 -15.61 -5.03
CA ALA A 134 7.84 -15.13 -4.44
C ALA A 134 7.85 -13.60 -4.20
N CYS A 135 8.96 -13.05 -3.70
CA CYS A 135 9.12 -11.60 -3.53
C CYS A 135 9.00 -10.85 -4.87
N SER A 136 9.66 -11.36 -5.92
CA SER A 136 9.60 -10.76 -7.27
C SER A 136 8.16 -10.72 -7.82
N ILE A 137 7.35 -11.76 -7.56
CA ILE A 137 5.95 -11.83 -7.97
C ILE A 137 5.13 -10.74 -7.26
N PHE A 138 5.30 -10.56 -5.95
CA PHE A 138 4.59 -9.50 -5.21
C PHE A 138 5.05 -8.10 -5.64
N VAL A 139 6.36 -7.87 -5.78
CA VAL A 139 6.89 -6.55 -6.19
C VAL A 139 6.50 -6.21 -7.62
N ARG A 140 6.42 -7.20 -8.51
CA ARG A 140 5.87 -7.01 -9.85
C ARG A 140 4.43 -6.50 -9.80
N GLN A 141 3.57 -7.13 -9.01
CA GLN A 141 2.17 -6.71 -8.87
C GLN A 141 2.03 -5.31 -8.25
N ILE A 142 2.91 -4.94 -7.32
CA ILE A 142 3.00 -3.59 -6.78
C ILE A 142 3.37 -2.60 -7.90
N CYS A 143 4.39 -2.93 -8.70
CA CYS A 143 4.80 -2.10 -9.84
C CYS A 143 3.70 -1.99 -10.90
N GLU A 144 2.94 -3.06 -11.17
CA GLU A 144 1.76 -3.02 -12.05
C GLU A 144 0.72 -2.02 -11.53
N GLY A 145 0.42 -2.06 -10.23
CA GLY A 145 -0.51 -1.14 -9.58
C GLY A 145 -0.07 0.33 -9.69
N VAL A 146 1.20 0.58 -9.37
CA VAL A 146 1.78 1.92 -9.39
C VAL A 146 1.92 2.45 -10.82
N GLU A 147 2.32 1.62 -11.78
CA GLU A 147 2.41 1.99 -13.21
C GLU A 147 1.06 2.43 -13.75
N TYR A 148 -0.01 1.69 -13.43
CA TYR A 148 -1.35 2.05 -13.83
C TYR A 148 -1.76 3.42 -13.26
N MET A 149 -1.51 3.69 -11.98
CA MET A 149 -1.76 5.01 -11.38
C MET A 149 -0.98 6.12 -12.09
N HIS A 150 0.31 5.89 -12.36
CA HIS A 150 1.17 6.85 -13.04
C HIS A 150 0.69 7.12 -14.48
N SER A 151 0.22 6.09 -15.19
CA SER A 151 -0.37 6.24 -16.53
C SER A 151 -1.64 7.12 -16.54
N LYS A 152 -2.32 7.23 -15.38
CA LYS A 152 -3.47 8.11 -15.16
C LYS A 152 -3.09 9.47 -14.57
N ASN A 153 -1.79 9.80 -14.52
CA ASN A 153 -1.24 10.99 -13.88
C ASN A 153 -1.62 11.11 -12.39
N ILE A 154 -1.64 9.99 -11.66
CA ILE A 154 -1.95 9.96 -10.23
C ILE A 154 -0.72 9.45 -9.47
N LEU A 155 -0.34 10.14 -8.40
CA LEU A 155 0.68 9.69 -7.44
C LEU A 155 0.01 9.08 -6.21
N HIS A 156 0.59 8.03 -5.64
CA HIS A 156 0.08 7.40 -4.42
C HIS A 156 0.56 8.12 -3.14
N LEU A 157 1.85 8.40 -3.05
CA LEU A 157 2.55 9.16 -2.00
C LEU A 157 2.55 8.57 -0.58
N ASP A 158 1.87 7.45 -0.36
CA ASP A 158 1.88 6.70 0.91
C ASP A 158 2.09 5.19 0.71
N MET A 159 2.99 4.80 -0.20
CA MET A 159 3.30 3.39 -0.41
C MET A 159 4.06 2.84 0.80
N LYS A 160 3.51 1.81 1.44
CA LYS A 160 4.08 1.14 2.61
C LYS A 160 3.48 -0.26 2.79
N PRO A 161 4.10 -1.16 3.57
CA PRO A 161 3.61 -2.51 3.82
C PRO A 161 2.13 -2.58 4.23
N GLU A 162 1.68 -1.64 5.04
CA GLU A 162 0.31 -1.57 5.57
C GLU A 162 -0.75 -1.36 4.50
N ASN A 163 -0.36 -0.78 3.36
CA ASN A 163 -1.26 -0.40 2.27
C ASN A 163 -1.30 -1.48 1.17
N ILE A 164 -0.78 -2.68 1.42
CA ILE A 164 -0.74 -3.80 0.48
C ILE A 164 -1.41 -5.03 1.12
N LEU A 165 -2.58 -5.41 0.61
CA LEU A 165 -3.31 -6.59 1.08
C LEU A 165 -3.24 -7.73 0.07
N CYS A 166 -3.24 -8.96 0.56
CA CYS A 166 -3.52 -10.14 -0.26
C CYS A 166 -5.03 -10.29 -0.47
N VAL A 167 -5.46 -10.64 -1.68
CA VAL A 167 -6.89 -10.85 -2.00
C VAL A 167 -7.47 -12.02 -1.20
N THR A 168 -6.76 -13.15 -1.19
CA THR A 168 -7.12 -14.36 -0.44
C THR A 168 -5.96 -14.79 0.45
N ARG A 169 -6.20 -15.71 1.41
CA ARG A 169 -5.15 -16.24 2.31
C ARG A 169 -4.20 -17.24 1.68
N THR A 170 -4.56 -17.80 0.52
CA THR A 170 -3.78 -18.86 -0.16
C THR A 170 -3.27 -18.45 -1.53
N GLY A 171 -3.91 -17.47 -2.20
CA GLY A 171 -3.46 -16.94 -3.49
C GLY A 171 -2.31 -15.94 -3.37
N ASN A 172 -1.76 -15.51 -4.50
CA ASN A 172 -0.63 -14.57 -4.59
C ASN A 172 -1.05 -13.16 -5.03
N GLN A 173 -2.33 -12.95 -5.30
CA GLN A 173 -2.83 -11.67 -5.80
C GLN A 173 -2.85 -10.63 -4.67
N ILE A 174 -2.33 -9.44 -4.96
CA ILE A 174 -2.34 -8.30 -4.04
C ILE A 174 -3.20 -7.16 -4.55
N LYS A 175 -3.59 -6.29 -3.63
CA LYS A 175 -4.21 -5.00 -3.90
C LYS A 175 -3.57 -3.91 -3.05
N ILE A 176 -3.39 -2.74 -3.66
CA ILE A 176 -3.05 -1.49 -2.99
C ILE A 176 -4.35 -0.84 -2.51
N ILE A 177 -4.43 -0.43 -1.24
CA ILE A 177 -5.73 -0.20 -0.58
C ILE A 177 -5.99 1.20 0.00
N ASP A 178 -5.02 2.12 0.02
CA ASP A 178 -5.17 3.42 0.68
C ASP A 178 -4.79 4.59 -0.23
N PHE A 179 -5.80 5.32 -0.70
CA PHE A 179 -5.64 6.45 -1.60
C PHE A 179 -5.82 7.81 -0.91
N GLY A 180 -5.87 7.85 0.43
CA GLY A 180 -6.14 9.08 1.18
C GLY A 180 -5.10 10.19 0.97
N LEU A 181 -3.87 9.83 0.59
CA LEU A 181 -2.80 10.78 0.21
C LEU A 181 -2.55 10.83 -1.31
N ALA A 182 -3.31 10.07 -2.10
CA ALA A 182 -3.15 10.09 -3.54
C ALA A 182 -3.59 11.44 -4.10
N ARG A 183 -2.99 11.86 -5.22
CA ARG A 183 -3.38 13.10 -5.92
C ARG A 183 -2.94 13.09 -7.37
N LYS A 184 -3.63 13.89 -8.19
CA LYS A 184 -3.20 14.15 -9.56
C LYS A 184 -1.82 14.81 -9.54
N TYR A 185 -0.96 14.39 -10.47
CA TYR A 185 0.38 14.92 -10.59
C TYR A 185 0.34 16.36 -11.10
N GLU A 186 0.95 17.27 -10.34
CA GLU A 186 1.06 18.70 -10.66
C GLU A 186 2.53 19.13 -10.52
N PRO A 187 3.34 19.14 -11.61
CA PRO A 187 4.79 19.31 -11.55
C PRO A 187 5.26 20.65 -10.96
N GLU A 188 4.39 21.67 -10.95
CA GLU A 188 4.71 22.99 -10.42
C GLU A 188 4.35 23.18 -8.96
N LYS A 189 3.56 22.28 -8.36
CA LYS A 189 3.18 22.38 -6.95
C LYS A 189 4.20 21.67 -6.07
N LYS A 190 4.79 22.41 -5.14
CA LYS A 190 5.44 21.80 -3.98
C LYS A 190 4.35 21.19 -3.10
N LEU A 191 4.47 19.91 -2.82
CA LEU A 191 3.51 19.19 -1.98
C LEU A 191 4.10 19.03 -0.59
N GLN A 192 3.41 19.57 0.41
CA GLN A 192 3.68 19.23 1.80
C GLN A 192 2.89 17.96 2.10
N VAL A 193 3.59 16.85 2.28
CA VAL A 193 2.98 15.58 2.69
C VAL A 193 3.33 15.35 4.15
N LEU A 194 2.31 15.30 5.01
CA LEU A 194 2.48 14.83 6.38
C LEU A 194 2.76 13.33 6.33
N PHE A 195 3.98 12.92 6.68
CA PHE A 195 4.34 11.51 6.72
C PHE A 195 4.15 10.94 8.13
N GLY A 196 3.47 9.80 8.20
CA GLY A 196 3.31 9.04 9.44
C GLY A 196 4.39 7.97 9.66
N THR A 197 5.26 7.75 8.68
CA THR A 197 6.29 6.71 8.72
C THR A 197 7.49 7.14 7.87
N PRO A 198 8.51 7.78 8.46
CA PRO A 198 9.56 8.46 7.70
C PRO A 198 10.43 7.53 6.85
N GLU A 199 10.60 6.26 7.21
CA GLU A 199 11.53 5.35 6.50
C GLU A 199 11.10 4.98 5.06
N PHE A 200 9.80 5.07 4.74
CA PHE A 200 9.30 4.81 3.38
C PHE A 200 9.18 6.07 2.53
N VAL A 201 9.45 7.24 3.11
CA VAL A 201 9.27 8.54 2.47
C VAL A 201 10.51 8.84 1.64
N ALA A 202 10.30 9.37 0.44
CA ALA A 202 11.40 9.72 -0.44
C ALA A 202 12.16 10.97 0.03
N PRO A 203 13.46 11.12 -0.30
CA PRO A 203 14.27 12.25 0.16
C PRO A 203 13.69 13.61 -0.23
N GLU A 204 13.13 13.72 -1.43
CA GLU A 204 12.49 14.95 -1.92
C GLU A 204 11.25 15.35 -1.10
N VAL A 205 10.53 14.38 -0.52
CA VAL A 205 9.38 14.67 0.35
C VAL A 205 9.85 15.17 1.72
N VAL A 206 10.89 14.54 2.28
CA VAL A 206 11.52 15.00 3.54
C VAL A 206 12.07 16.43 3.41
N ASN A 207 12.65 16.75 2.24
CA ASN A 207 13.22 18.08 1.96
C ASN A 207 12.19 19.13 1.51
N PHE A 208 10.89 18.78 1.43
CA PHE A 208 9.83 19.65 0.89
C PHE A 208 10.11 20.16 -0.54
N ASP A 209 10.71 19.30 -1.35
CA ASP A 209 10.99 19.51 -2.77
C ASP A 209 9.82 19.05 -3.66
N LYS A 210 9.96 19.24 -4.98
CA LYS A 210 8.97 18.79 -5.96
C LYS A 210 8.98 17.26 -6.03
N VAL A 211 7.80 16.65 -5.92
CA VAL A 211 7.62 15.20 -6.10
C VAL A 211 7.45 14.86 -7.58
N SER A 212 7.58 13.59 -7.91
CA SER A 212 7.34 13.07 -9.27
C SER A 212 6.79 11.64 -9.22
N TYR A 213 6.53 11.03 -10.37
CA TYR A 213 6.19 9.60 -10.46
C TYR A 213 7.22 8.71 -9.74
N THR A 214 8.51 9.04 -9.84
CA THR A 214 9.57 8.23 -9.22
C THR A 214 9.60 8.41 -7.70
N THR A 215 8.85 9.36 -7.11
CA THR A 215 8.66 9.46 -5.66
C THR A 215 8.01 8.20 -5.09
N ASP A 216 6.96 7.68 -5.71
CA ASP A 216 6.35 6.40 -5.29
C ASP A 216 7.33 5.24 -5.43
N MET A 217 8.20 5.31 -6.43
CA MET A 217 9.17 4.25 -6.75
C MET A 217 10.27 4.12 -5.69
N TRP A 218 10.60 5.19 -4.96
CA TRP A 218 11.46 5.10 -3.78
C TRP A 218 10.84 4.18 -2.72
N SER A 219 9.58 4.42 -2.38
CA SER A 219 8.86 3.61 -1.40
C SER A 219 8.76 2.15 -1.82
N VAL A 220 8.55 1.88 -3.12
CA VAL A 220 8.61 0.51 -3.68
C VAL A 220 10.00 -0.12 -3.48
N GLY A 221 11.08 0.64 -3.66
CA GLY A 221 12.44 0.20 -3.37
C GLY A 221 12.65 -0.19 -1.91
N VAL A 222 12.16 0.63 -0.97
CA VAL A 222 12.21 0.34 0.47
C VAL A 222 11.37 -0.90 0.80
N ILE A 223 10.15 -1.02 0.27
CA ILE A 223 9.31 -2.22 0.45
C ILE A 223 10.03 -3.48 -0.05
N CYS A 224 10.67 -3.42 -1.22
CA CYS A 224 11.42 -4.54 -1.79
C CYS A 224 12.61 -4.95 -0.89
N TYR A 225 13.37 -3.96 -0.41
CA TYR A 225 14.49 -4.18 0.51
C TYR A 225 14.02 -4.90 1.79
N VAL A 226 12.94 -4.42 2.40
CA VAL A 226 12.37 -5.03 3.62
C VAL A 226 11.83 -6.42 3.33
N LEU A 227 11.14 -6.63 2.20
CA LEU A 227 10.55 -7.92 1.86
C LEU A 227 11.62 -9.02 1.68
N LEU A 228 12.78 -8.67 1.13
CA LEU A 228 13.88 -9.60 0.88
C LEU A 228 14.76 -9.88 2.11
N SER A 229 14.94 -8.90 2.99
CA SER A 229 15.92 -8.98 4.10
C SER A 229 15.29 -8.95 5.50
N GLY A 230 14.07 -8.42 5.62
CA GLY A 230 13.46 -8.09 6.91
C GLY A 230 14.07 -6.88 7.61
N LEU A 231 14.98 -6.15 6.96
CA LEU A 231 15.64 -4.95 7.46
C LEU A 231 15.02 -3.71 6.84
N SER A 232 15.10 -2.58 7.54
CA SER A 232 14.72 -1.27 6.99
C SER A 232 15.97 -0.49 6.62
N PRO A 233 16.14 -0.05 5.36
CA PRO A 233 17.40 0.52 4.88
C PRO A 233 17.74 1.87 5.50
N PHE A 234 16.76 2.62 6.02
CA PHE A 234 16.96 3.98 6.53
C PHE A 234 16.51 4.18 7.97
N MET A 235 16.03 3.13 8.64
CA MET A 235 15.52 3.25 10.02
C MET A 235 16.65 3.58 11.00
N GLY A 236 16.51 4.70 11.69
CA GLY A 236 17.33 5.07 12.85
C GLY A 236 16.61 4.81 14.18
N ASP A 237 17.24 5.24 15.27
CA ASP A 237 16.67 5.18 16.62
C ASP A 237 15.60 6.24 16.86
N SER A 238 15.56 7.28 16.02
CA SER A 238 14.56 8.35 16.05
C SER A 238 14.03 8.71 14.66
N ASP A 239 12.88 9.38 14.60
CA ASP A 239 12.35 9.93 13.35
C ASP A 239 13.35 10.90 12.70
N LEU A 240 14.04 11.72 13.50
CA LEU A 240 15.03 12.68 13.01
C LEU A 240 16.23 11.98 12.36
N GLU A 241 16.73 10.93 13.01
CA GLU A 241 17.82 10.12 12.46
C GLU A 241 17.38 9.38 11.19
N THR A 242 16.18 8.79 11.21
CA THR A 242 15.58 8.12 10.05
C THR A 242 15.48 9.08 8.86
N MET A 243 14.97 10.29 9.07
CA MET A 243 14.93 11.34 8.05
C MET A 243 16.33 11.75 7.57
N GLY A 244 17.31 11.78 8.47
CA GLY A 244 18.72 12.02 8.14
C GLY A 244 19.27 10.96 7.19
N ASN A 245 19.06 9.68 7.49
CA ASN A 245 19.48 8.55 6.67
C ASN A 245 18.80 8.55 5.30
N VAL A 246 17.48 8.78 5.26
CA VAL A 246 16.72 8.97 4.00
C VAL A 246 17.33 10.11 3.17
N THR A 247 17.59 11.26 3.78
CA THR A 247 18.10 12.45 3.06
C THR A 247 19.50 12.22 2.48
N LYS A 248 20.34 11.44 3.18
CA LYS A 248 21.66 11.03 2.68
C LYS A 248 21.58 9.91 1.64
N ALA A 249 20.50 9.12 1.65
CA ALA A 249 20.33 7.91 0.85
C ALA A 249 21.45 6.89 1.09
N GLU A 250 21.89 6.77 2.35
CA GLU A 250 22.92 5.82 2.78
C GLU A 250 22.25 4.50 3.20
N TYR A 251 22.57 3.43 2.47
CA TYR A 251 22.20 2.05 2.75
C TYR A 251 23.23 1.12 2.09
N ASP A 252 23.27 -0.14 2.50
CA ASP A 252 24.18 -1.15 1.95
C ASP A 252 23.47 -2.51 1.81
N PHE A 253 24.22 -3.54 1.42
CA PHE A 253 23.77 -4.93 1.34
C PHE A 253 24.73 -5.86 2.11
N ASP A 254 25.39 -5.35 3.15
CA ASP A 254 26.50 -6.03 3.83
C ASP A 254 26.02 -7.00 4.92
N ASP A 255 24.77 -6.87 5.37
CA ASP A 255 24.17 -7.81 6.32
C ASP A 255 23.98 -9.21 5.70
N GLU A 256 24.25 -10.26 6.49
CA GLU A 256 24.13 -11.69 6.14
C GLU A 256 22.79 -12.07 5.46
N SER A 257 21.72 -11.30 5.68
CA SER A 257 20.41 -11.52 5.06
C SER A 257 20.45 -11.30 3.54
N PHE A 258 21.48 -10.63 3.03
CA PHE A 258 21.71 -10.42 1.60
C PHE A 258 22.68 -11.43 0.97
N ASP A 259 23.29 -12.35 1.73
CA ASP A 259 24.24 -13.34 1.20
C ASP A 259 23.60 -14.24 0.15
N ASN A 260 22.33 -14.60 0.35
CA ASN A 260 21.60 -15.49 -0.54
C ASN A 260 20.75 -14.76 -1.58
N ILE A 261 20.65 -13.44 -1.51
CA ILE A 261 19.89 -12.60 -2.46
C ILE A 261 20.70 -12.39 -3.73
N SER A 262 20.07 -12.53 -4.90
CA SER A 262 20.75 -12.35 -6.18
C SER A 262 21.22 -10.91 -6.41
N ASP A 263 22.33 -10.75 -7.12
CA ASP A 263 22.82 -9.41 -7.53
C ASP A 263 21.81 -8.69 -8.43
N VAL A 264 20.98 -9.43 -9.17
CA VAL A 264 19.91 -8.87 -10.01
C VAL A 264 18.80 -8.24 -9.17
N ALA A 265 18.49 -8.80 -8.00
CA ALA A 265 17.56 -8.21 -7.03
C ALA A 265 18.17 -6.97 -6.35
N LYS A 266 19.44 -7.04 -5.96
CA LYS A 266 20.17 -5.90 -5.37
C LYS A 266 20.28 -4.73 -6.35
N ASP A 267 20.58 -5.03 -7.62
CA ASP A 267 20.60 -4.05 -8.73
C ASP A 267 19.23 -3.39 -8.92
N PHE A 268 18.14 -4.17 -8.90
CA PHE A 268 16.78 -3.63 -8.95
C PHE A 268 16.51 -2.61 -7.83
N ILE A 269 16.85 -2.96 -6.59
CA ILE A 269 16.72 -2.05 -5.43
C ILE A 269 17.58 -0.80 -5.64
N SER A 270 18.84 -0.96 -6.08
CA SER A 270 19.77 0.15 -6.23
C SER A 270 19.33 1.19 -7.27
N LYS A 271 18.56 0.77 -8.27
CA LYS A 271 17.98 1.63 -9.30
C LYS A 271 16.70 2.35 -8.84
N LEU A 272 16.13 1.94 -7.71
CA LEU A 272 14.98 2.60 -7.06
C LEU A 272 15.39 3.51 -5.90
N LEU A 273 16.40 3.12 -5.13
CA LEU A 273 16.90 3.89 -3.99
C LEU A 273 17.99 4.89 -4.43
N ILE A 274 17.64 5.73 -5.41
CA ILE A 274 18.50 6.81 -5.93
C ILE A 274 17.90 8.16 -5.51
N LYS A 275 18.74 9.04 -4.94
CA LYS A 275 18.32 10.38 -4.51
C LYS A 275 17.87 11.27 -5.67
N ASP A 276 18.57 11.18 -6.80
CA ASP A 276 18.25 11.91 -8.02
C ASP A 276 17.01 11.31 -8.72
N LEU A 277 15.91 12.06 -8.69
CA LEU A 277 14.63 11.69 -9.30
C LEU A 277 14.73 11.30 -10.78
N THR A 278 15.66 11.92 -11.52
CA THR A 278 15.81 11.74 -12.97
C THR A 278 16.53 10.44 -13.34
N LYS A 279 17.26 9.87 -12.37
CA LYS A 279 17.99 8.61 -12.52
C LYS A 279 17.25 7.42 -11.92
N ARG A 280 16.28 7.68 -11.06
CA ARG A 280 15.45 6.66 -10.40
C ARG A 280 14.53 6.01 -11.44
N MET A 281 14.45 4.68 -11.46
CA MET A 281 13.54 3.98 -12.38
C MET A 281 12.08 4.36 -12.14
N THR A 282 11.35 4.50 -13.25
CA THR A 282 9.88 4.56 -13.27
C THR A 282 9.27 3.17 -13.09
N ALA A 283 7.98 3.09 -12.76
CA ALA A 283 7.27 1.81 -12.64
C ALA A 283 7.30 0.98 -13.93
N ASN A 284 7.18 1.64 -15.09
CA ASN A 284 7.25 0.99 -16.41
C ASN A 284 8.67 0.43 -16.70
N GLU A 285 9.73 1.12 -16.29
CA GLU A 285 11.10 0.60 -16.39
C GLU A 285 11.33 -0.56 -15.43
N SER A 286 10.81 -0.46 -14.19
CA SER A 286 10.86 -1.53 -13.20
C SER A 286 10.23 -2.82 -13.73
N LEU A 287 9.07 -2.76 -14.39
CA LEU A 287 8.40 -3.93 -14.97
C LEU A 287 9.20 -4.62 -16.09
N LYS A 288 10.14 -3.89 -16.71
CA LYS A 288 11.06 -4.39 -17.74
C LYS A 288 12.39 -4.87 -17.17
N HIS A 289 12.65 -4.60 -15.89
CA HIS A 289 13.88 -5.00 -15.22
C HIS A 289 14.01 -6.54 -15.20
N PRO A 290 15.20 -7.11 -15.42
CA PRO A 290 15.39 -8.57 -15.45
C PRO A 290 14.84 -9.29 -14.21
N TRP A 291 14.95 -8.66 -13.03
CA TRP A 291 14.41 -9.23 -11.79
C TRP A 291 12.88 -9.45 -11.82
N LEU A 292 12.13 -8.53 -12.44
CA LEU A 292 10.66 -8.58 -12.52
C LEU A 292 10.14 -9.15 -13.84
N ARG A 293 11.03 -9.37 -14.83
CA ARG A 293 10.64 -9.89 -16.15
C ARG A 293 10.13 -11.33 -16.02
N LYS A 294 8.98 -11.61 -16.65
CA LYS A 294 8.40 -12.96 -16.69
C LYS A 294 9.37 -13.94 -17.38
N GLY A 295 9.40 -15.19 -16.91
CA GLY A 295 10.22 -16.25 -17.51
C GLY A 295 11.72 -16.21 -17.20
N GLU A 296 12.23 -15.13 -16.59
CA GLU A 296 13.61 -15.12 -16.09
C GLU A 296 13.76 -16.06 -14.88
N PRO A 297 14.85 -16.86 -14.80
CA PRO A 297 15.12 -17.71 -13.66
C PRO A 297 15.42 -16.84 -12.43
N LYS A 298 14.56 -16.95 -11.41
CA LYS A 298 14.80 -16.36 -10.09
C LYS A 298 15.27 -17.44 -9.12
N LYS A 299 16.02 -17.04 -8.09
CA LYS A 299 16.38 -17.93 -7.00
C LYS A 299 15.11 -18.39 -6.27
N ASP A 300 14.93 -19.70 -6.19
CA ASP A 300 13.86 -20.34 -5.40
C ASP A 300 14.36 -20.72 -3.99
N THR A 301 15.48 -20.14 -3.57
CA THR A 301 16.04 -20.36 -2.24
C THR A 301 15.11 -19.75 -1.20
N LYS A 302 14.76 -20.55 -0.20
CA LYS A 302 13.98 -20.10 0.95
C LYS A 302 14.75 -19.02 1.71
N LEU A 303 14.10 -17.87 1.93
CA LEU A 303 14.64 -16.76 2.69
C LEU A 303 14.42 -16.98 4.20
N ASP A 304 15.37 -16.50 5.01
CA ASP A 304 15.16 -16.44 6.45
C ASP A 304 14.16 -15.33 6.77
N LYS A 305 13.11 -15.71 7.51
CA LYS A 305 12.02 -14.80 7.91
C LYS A 305 12.26 -14.19 9.29
N THR A 306 13.35 -14.51 9.98
CA THR A 306 13.56 -14.10 11.38
C THR A 306 13.62 -12.58 11.56
N LYS A 307 14.37 -11.87 10.70
CA LYS A 307 14.42 -10.40 10.71
C LYS A 307 13.08 -9.79 10.27
N LEU A 308 12.44 -10.38 9.26
CA LEU A 308 11.14 -9.92 8.76
C LEU A 308 10.02 -10.07 9.80
N LYS A 309 9.98 -11.19 10.54
CA LYS A 309 9.08 -11.38 11.69
C LYS A 309 9.28 -10.30 12.74
N ARG A 310 10.53 -9.97 13.09
CA ARG A 310 10.83 -8.89 14.05
C ARG A 310 10.35 -7.53 13.54
N PHE A 311 10.58 -7.23 12.25
CA PHE A 311 10.08 -6.01 11.62
C PHE A 311 8.55 -5.90 11.72
N VAL A 312 7.82 -6.94 11.32
CA VAL A 312 6.35 -6.96 11.34
C VAL A 312 5.80 -6.84 12.76
N ILE A 313 6.39 -7.56 13.72
CA ILE A 313 6.00 -7.45 15.14
C ILE A 313 6.22 -6.04 15.66
N ARG A 314 7.39 -5.43 15.41
CA ARG A 314 7.68 -4.04 15.78
C ARG A 314 6.65 -3.08 15.19
N ARG A 315 6.29 -3.27 13.92
CA ARG A 315 5.27 -2.47 13.22
C ARG A 315 3.90 -2.58 13.86
N ARG A 316 3.48 -3.80 14.20
CA ARG A 316 2.22 -4.04 14.91
C ARG A 316 2.19 -3.35 16.27
N TRP A 317 3.29 -3.39 17.02
CA TRP A 317 3.41 -2.65 18.28
C TRP A 317 3.33 -1.14 18.07
N GLN A 318 4.02 -0.58 17.07
CA GLN A 318 3.96 0.85 16.78
C GLN A 318 2.53 1.29 16.40
N LYS A 319 1.82 0.50 15.59
CA LYS A 319 0.40 0.73 15.27
C LYS A 319 -0.46 0.77 16.54
N ALA A 320 -0.30 -0.22 17.42
CA ALA A 320 -1.07 -0.31 18.67
C ALA A 320 -0.79 0.88 19.61
N VAL A 321 0.48 1.26 19.77
CA VAL A 321 0.87 2.43 20.57
C VAL A 321 0.30 3.72 19.98
N ASN A 322 0.40 3.91 18.67
CA ASN A 322 -0.16 5.10 18.01
C ASN A 322 -1.69 5.16 18.15
N ALA A 323 -2.38 4.02 18.08
CA ALA A 323 -3.82 3.94 18.32
C ALA A 323 -4.17 4.31 19.77
N LEU A 324 -3.41 3.84 20.76
CA LEU A 324 -3.59 4.22 22.18
C LEU A 324 -3.34 5.72 22.42
N LEU A 325 -2.29 6.28 21.83
CA LEU A 325 -1.99 7.71 21.93
C LEU A 325 -3.12 8.56 21.30
N ALA A 326 -3.65 8.12 20.16
CA ALA A 326 -4.80 8.77 19.52
C ALA A 326 -6.05 8.70 20.41
N LEU A 327 -6.36 7.55 21.02
CA LEU A 327 -7.47 7.39 21.96
C LEU A 327 -7.34 8.33 23.17
N LYS A 328 -6.13 8.45 23.74
CA LYS A 328 -5.85 9.37 24.84
C LYS A 328 -6.03 10.83 24.43
N ALA A 329 -5.58 11.21 23.24
CA ALA A 329 -5.77 12.56 22.70
C ALA A 329 -7.25 12.88 22.44
N MET A 330 -8.08 11.87 22.19
CA MET A 330 -9.54 11.97 22.05
C MET A 330 -10.29 11.93 23.40
N GLY A 331 -9.58 11.94 24.54
CA GLY A 331 -10.19 12.02 25.86
C GLY A 331 -10.67 10.68 26.44
N ALA A 332 -10.28 9.55 25.85
CA ALA A 332 -10.56 8.25 26.44
C ALA A 332 -9.68 8.01 27.69
N THR A 333 -10.30 7.62 28.80
CA THR A 333 -9.59 7.09 29.97
C THR A 333 -9.21 5.63 29.69
N ILE A 334 -7.90 5.36 29.59
CA ILE A 334 -7.34 4.03 29.28
C ILE A 334 -7.06 3.27 30.58
#